data_AF-A0A7L3FX09-F1
#
_entry.id   AF-A0A7L3FX09-F1
#
_cell.length_a   1.000
_cell.length_b   1.000
_cell.length_c   1.000
_cell.angle_alpha   90.00
_cell.angle_beta   90.00
_cell.angle_gamma   90.00
#
_symmetry.space_group_name_H-M   'P 1'
#
loop_
_entity.id
_entity.type
_entity.pdbx_description
1 polymer ?
#
loop_
_entity_poly.entity_id
_entity_poly.type
_entity_poly.pdbx_seq_one_letter_code
_entity_poly.pdbx_strand_id
1 'polypeptide(L)'
;RKRQGAVRRRVHQVNGHKFMATYLRQPTYCSHCRDFIWGVIGKQGYQCQVCTCVVHKRCHELIITKCAGLKKQETHDEQVGSQRFSVNMPHKFSIHNYKVPTFCDHCGSLLWGLLRQGLQCK
;
A
#
# COMPACT_ATOMS: atom_id res chain seq x y z
N ARG A 1 35.70 20.53 -1.73
CA ARG A 1 34.71 19.44 -1.97
C ARG A 1 33.34 20.05 -2.27
N LYS A 2 32.96 20.24 -3.54
CA LYS A 2 31.64 20.77 -3.93
C LYS A 2 30.63 19.61 -3.86
N ARG A 3 29.64 19.67 -2.96
CA ARG A 3 28.55 18.69 -2.89
C ARG A 3 27.71 18.86 -4.16
N GLN A 4 27.77 17.90 -5.08
CA GLN A 4 26.91 17.88 -6.25
C GLN A 4 25.45 17.86 -5.78
N GLY A 5 24.65 18.83 -6.24
CA GLY A 5 23.27 19.02 -5.77
C GLY A 5 22.43 17.76 -5.98
N ALA A 6 21.60 17.42 -5.00
CA ALA A 6 20.71 16.28 -5.09
C ALA A 6 19.71 16.47 -6.24
N VAL A 7 19.77 15.60 -7.25
CA VAL A 7 18.80 15.61 -8.36
C VAL A 7 17.42 15.25 -7.81
N ARG A 8 16.46 16.17 -7.94
CA ARG A 8 15.09 15.97 -7.49
C ARG A 8 14.43 14.89 -8.36
N ARG A 9 14.03 13.76 -7.75
CA ARG A 9 13.36 12.66 -8.45
C ARG A 9 11.97 13.13 -8.94
N ARG A 10 11.57 12.73 -10.15
CA ARG A 10 10.25 13.04 -10.72
C ARG A 10 9.14 12.37 -9.87
N VAL A 11 8.10 13.15 -9.55
CA VAL A 11 6.93 12.72 -8.77
C VAL A 11 5.70 12.77 -9.66
N HIS A 12 4.90 11.71 -9.65
CA HIS A 12 3.63 11.62 -10.37
C HIS A 12 2.49 11.89 -9.37
N GLN A 13 1.65 12.89 -9.65
CA GLN A 13 0.56 13.27 -8.76
C GLN A 13 -0.78 12.83 -9.35
N VAL A 14 -1.50 11.94 -8.65
CA VAL A 14 -2.78 11.36 -9.11
C VAL A 14 -3.73 11.27 -7.91
N ASN A 15 -4.92 11.87 -7.97
CA ASN A 15 -5.94 11.79 -6.91
C ASN A 15 -5.41 12.06 -5.48
N GLY A 16 -4.49 13.03 -5.36
CA GLY A 16 -3.84 13.40 -4.10
C GLY A 16 -2.65 12.52 -3.68
N HIS A 17 -2.38 11.42 -4.39
CA HIS A 17 -1.18 10.62 -4.19
C HIS A 17 0.03 11.28 -4.83
N LYS A 18 1.19 11.21 -4.16
CA LYS A 18 2.50 11.62 -4.70
C LYS A 18 3.33 10.38 -4.96
N PHE A 19 3.14 9.76 -6.11
CA PHE A 19 3.83 8.53 -6.50
C PHE A 19 5.27 8.80 -6.90
N MET A 20 6.20 8.06 -6.30
CA MET A 20 7.62 8.13 -6.60
C MET A 20 8.18 6.74 -6.89
N ALA A 21 9.00 6.62 -7.94
CA ALA A 21 9.58 5.34 -8.33
C ALA A 21 10.56 4.87 -7.24
N THR A 22 10.32 3.68 -6.69
CA THR A 22 11.06 3.12 -5.56
C THR A 22 11.54 1.68 -5.83
N TYR A 23 12.48 1.23 -5.00
CA TYR A 23 12.89 -0.17 -4.93
C TYR A 23 12.11 -0.83 -3.80
N LEU A 24 11.41 -1.92 -4.12
CA LEU A 24 10.64 -2.67 -3.13
C LEU A 24 11.59 -3.73 -2.57
N ARG A 25 11.97 -3.58 -1.30
CA ARG A 25 12.90 -4.51 -0.64
C ARG A 25 12.25 -5.86 -0.32
N GLN A 26 10.93 -5.92 -0.39
CA GLN A 26 10.13 -7.08 -0.07
C GLN A 26 9.15 -7.40 -1.21
N PRO A 27 8.81 -8.68 -1.39
CA PRO A 27 7.75 -9.10 -2.31
C PRO A 27 6.45 -8.35 -1.98
N THR A 28 6.02 -7.44 -2.86
CA THR A 28 4.88 -6.53 -2.63
C THR A 28 3.83 -6.71 -3.74
N TYR A 29 2.56 -6.63 -3.39
CA TYR A 29 1.42 -6.68 -4.32
C TYR A 29 0.93 -5.27 -4.69
N CYS A 30 0.41 -5.10 -5.90
CA CYS A 30 -0.13 -3.83 -6.35
C CYS A 30 -1.51 -3.56 -5.73
N SER A 31 -1.70 -2.37 -5.15
CA SER A 31 -3.00 -1.96 -4.56
C SER A 31 -4.15 -1.83 -5.59
N HIS A 32 -3.85 -1.75 -6.89
CA HIS A 32 -4.86 -1.66 -7.96
C HIS A 32 -5.29 -3.04 -8.47
N CYS A 33 -4.37 -3.79 -9.10
CA CYS A 33 -4.70 -5.09 -9.71
C CYS A 33 -4.51 -6.29 -8.78
N ARG A 34 -3.94 -6.09 -7.58
CA ARG A 34 -3.63 -7.16 -6.60
C ARG A 34 -2.62 -8.21 -7.06
N ASP A 35 -2.01 -8.01 -8.22
CA ASP A 35 -0.92 -8.87 -8.70
C ASP A 35 0.42 -8.49 -8.09
N PHE A 36 1.33 -9.44 -8.13
CA PHE A 36 2.69 -9.27 -7.66
C PHE A 36 3.47 -8.22 -8.47
N ILE A 37 4.22 -7.35 -7.80
CA ILE A 37 5.09 -6.37 -8.46
C ILE A 37 6.43 -7.06 -8.79
N TRP A 38 6.45 -7.76 -9.93
CA TRP A 38 7.64 -8.49 -10.41
C TRP A 38 8.65 -7.56 -11.10
N GLY A 39 9.94 -7.73 -10.79
CA GLY A 39 11.03 -7.05 -11.47
C GLY A 39 12.38 -7.27 -10.76
N VAL A 40 13.30 -7.99 -11.40
CA VAL A 40 14.58 -8.40 -10.79
C VAL A 40 15.62 -7.27 -10.81
N ILE A 41 15.46 -6.26 -11.68
CA ILE A 41 16.44 -5.19 -11.88
C ILE A 41 15.74 -3.82 -11.90
N GLY A 42 16.19 -2.89 -11.06
CA GLY A 42 15.72 -1.50 -11.06
C GLY A 42 14.51 -1.22 -10.15
N LYS A 43 13.95 -0.01 -10.29
CA LYS A 43 12.76 0.44 -9.53
C LYS A 43 11.52 -0.28 -10.07
N GLN A 44 10.94 -1.17 -9.26
CA GLN A 44 9.87 -2.09 -9.68
C GLN A 44 8.48 -1.44 -9.68
N GLY A 45 8.24 -0.46 -8.82
CA GLY A 45 6.93 0.14 -8.64
C GLY A 45 6.97 1.59 -8.19
N TYR A 46 5.78 2.17 -8.11
CA TYR A 46 5.54 3.48 -7.55
C TYR A 46 5.01 3.34 -6.13
N GLN A 47 5.59 4.09 -5.19
CA GLN A 47 5.10 4.20 -3.83
C GLN A 47 4.67 5.64 -3.57
N CYS A 48 3.48 5.81 -3.01
CA CYS A 48 3.02 7.11 -2.56
C CYS A 48 3.91 7.59 -1.40
N GLN A 49 4.35 8.85 -1.45
CA GLN A 49 5.14 9.46 -0.36
C GLN A 49 4.29 9.87 0.84
N VAL A 50 2.95 9.82 0.71
CA VAL A 50 2.01 10.34 1.70
C VAL A 50 1.20 9.22 2.37
N CYS A 51 1.06 8.06 1.72
CA CYS A 51 0.36 6.90 2.25
C CYS A 51 1.07 5.60 1.87
N THR A 52 0.56 4.46 2.34
CA THR A 52 1.13 3.13 2.09
C THR A 52 0.80 2.53 0.72
N CYS A 53 0.13 3.29 -0.18
CA CYS A 53 -0.26 2.79 -1.50
C CYS A 53 0.97 2.51 -2.38
N VAL A 54 1.08 1.27 -2.86
CA VAL A 54 2.13 0.79 -3.76
C VAL A 54 1.50 0.17 -5.00
N VAL A 55 1.97 0.58 -6.17
CA VAL A 55 1.38 0.17 -7.45
C VAL A 55 2.45 -0.10 -8.52
N HIS A 56 2.09 -0.88 -9.53
CA HIS A 56 2.93 -0.98 -10.74
C HIS A 56 3.04 0.38 -11.43
N LYS A 57 4.08 0.53 -12.26
CA LYS A 57 4.25 1.73 -13.10
C LYS A 57 3.06 2.00 -14.01
N ARG A 58 2.42 0.95 -14.56
CA ARG A 58 1.22 1.08 -15.40
C ARG A 58 -0.06 1.35 -14.61
N CYS A 59 -0.12 0.93 -13.34
CA CYS A 59 -1.34 0.99 -12.55
C CYS A 59 -1.53 2.32 -11.80
N HIS A 60 -0.52 3.19 -11.76
CA HIS A 60 -0.59 4.43 -10.97
C HIS A 60 -1.60 5.45 -11.51
N GLU A 61 -1.85 5.45 -12.82
CA GLU A 61 -2.84 6.32 -13.46
C GLU A 61 -4.27 5.82 -13.25
N LEU A 62 -4.44 4.53 -12.94
CA LEU A 62 -5.74 3.88 -12.76
C LEU A 62 -6.26 3.96 -11.30
N ILE A 63 -5.54 4.65 -10.41
CA ILE A 63 -5.94 4.80 -9.01
C ILE A 63 -7.06 5.81 -8.90
N ILE A 64 -8.29 5.34 -8.69
CA ILE A 64 -9.49 6.16 -8.49
C ILE A 64 -9.62 6.61 -7.01
N THR A 65 -9.03 5.85 -6.08
CA THR A 65 -9.10 6.16 -4.65
C THR A 65 -8.32 7.43 -4.32
N LYS A 66 -8.91 8.32 -3.53
CA LYS A 66 -8.22 9.52 -3.02
C LYS A 66 -7.17 9.15 -1.96
N CYS A 67 -6.07 9.89 -1.93
CA CYS A 67 -5.03 9.66 -0.93
C CYS A 67 -5.49 10.04 0.47
N ALA A 68 -5.44 9.08 1.41
CA ALA A 68 -5.77 9.30 2.82
C ALA A 68 -4.72 10.13 3.59
N GLY A 69 -3.55 10.38 3.00
CA GLY A 69 -2.41 10.97 3.70
C GLY A 69 -2.34 12.51 3.69
N LEU A 70 -3.22 13.19 2.98
CA LEU A 70 -3.39 14.62 3.22
C LEU A 70 -4.14 14.77 4.55
N LYS A 71 -3.42 15.19 5.61
CA LYS A 71 -4.05 15.90 6.72
C LYS A 71 -4.84 17.06 6.11
N LYS A 72 -6.16 16.87 5.95
CA LYS A 72 -7.07 17.85 5.39
C LYS A 72 -7.08 19.01 6.38
N GLN A 73 -6.60 20.20 5.98
CA GLN A 73 -7.05 21.41 6.67
C GLN A 73 -8.56 21.46 6.48
N GLU A 74 -9.25 21.61 7.59
CA GLU A 74 -10.70 21.50 7.69
C GLU A 74 -11.37 22.50 6.76
N THR A 75 -12.00 21.97 5.72
CA THR A 75 -13.10 22.64 5.05
C THR A 75 -14.18 21.57 4.89
N HIS A 76 -15.26 21.78 5.65
CA HIS A 76 -16.56 21.19 5.38
C HIS A 76 -16.85 21.38 3.89
N ASP A 77 -16.88 20.29 3.12
CA ASP A 77 -18.08 19.89 2.39
C ASP A 77 -17.90 18.57 1.60
N GLU A 78 -19.02 17.90 1.44
CA GLU A 78 -19.39 16.78 0.55
C GLU A 78 -18.65 15.44 0.67
N GLN A 79 -19.32 14.57 1.43
CA GLN A 79 -19.28 13.12 1.33
C GLN A 79 -19.70 12.68 -0.08
N VAL A 80 -18.74 12.29 -0.92
CA VAL A 80 -19.04 11.53 -2.14
C VAL A 80 -18.35 10.17 -2.08
N GLY A 81 -19.15 9.15 -1.78
CA GLY A 81 -19.09 7.88 -2.52
C GLY A 81 -18.03 6.85 -2.13
N SER A 82 -17.85 6.56 -0.85
CA SER A 82 -17.42 5.22 -0.42
C SER A 82 -18.18 4.84 0.83
N GLN A 83 -19.48 4.60 0.68
CA GLN A 83 -20.23 3.78 1.65
C GLN A 83 -19.72 2.34 1.53
N ARG A 84 -18.47 2.10 1.90
CA ARG A 84 -18.09 0.80 2.43
C ARG A 84 -18.85 0.74 3.73
N PHE A 85 -19.91 -0.07 3.75
CA PHE A 85 -20.63 -0.42 4.96
C PHE A 85 -19.63 -0.45 6.11
N SER A 86 -19.73 0.50 7.04
CA SER A 86 -18.97 0.48 8.29
C SER A 86 -19.60 -0.61 9.15
N VAL A 87 -19.43 -1.85 8.71
CA VAL A 87 -19.58 -3.03 9.53
C VAL A 87 -18.42 -2.96 10.52
N ASN A 88 -18.58 -2.12 11.56
CA ASN A 88 -17.85 -2.24 12.81
C ASN A 88 -18.34 -3.52 13.50
N MET A 89 -18.17 -4.66 12.82
CA MET A 89 -18.32 -5.96 13.45
C MET A 89 -16.96 -6.26 14.08
N PRO A 90 -16.87 -6.28 15.41
CA PRO A 90 -15.62 -6.56 16.08
C PRO A 90 -15.14 -7.95 15.65
N HIS A 91 -14.08 -7.99 14.87
CA HIS A 91 -13.45 -9.24 14.47
C HIS A 91 -12.94 -9.96 15.72
N LYS A 92 -13.44 -11.18 15.98
CA LYS A 92 -12.92 -12.04 17.04
C LYS A 92 -11.70 -12.79 16.52
N PHE A 93 -10.56 -12.15 16.61
CA PHE A 93 -9.29 -12.75 16.21
C PHE A 93 -8.88 -13.88 17.17
N SER A 94 -8.51 -15.02 16.59
CA SER A 94 -7.96 -16.17 17.31
C SER A 94 -6.63 -16.59 16.69
N ILE A 95 -5.71 -17.07 17.51
CA ILE A 95 -4.40 -17.55 17.04
C ILE A 95 -4.61 -18.74 16.11
N HIS A 96 -4.04 -18.66 14.91
CA HIS A 96 -4.13 -19.70 13.89
C HIS A 96 -2.74 -20.14 13.42
N ASN A 97 -2.64 -21.43 13.09
CA ASN A 97 -1.44 -22.04 12.51
C ASN A 97 -1.72 -22.27 11.02
N TYR A 98 -1.20 -21.39 10.15
CA TYR A 98 -1.36 -21.59 8.71
C TYR A 98 -0.40 -22.69 8.24
N LYS A 99 -0.94 -23.65 7.48
CA LYS A 99 -0.15 -24.78 6.94
C LYS A 99 0.53 -24.45 5.60
N VAL A 100 0.25 -23.26 5.07
CA VAL A 100 0.75 -22.74 3.80
C VAL A 100 1.38 -21.37 4.04
N PRO A 101 2.30 -20.90 3.18
CA PRO A 101 2.86 -19.56 3.29
C PRO A 101 1.76 -18.50 3.12
N THR A 102 1.37 -17.88 4.25
CA THR A 102 0.28 -16.88 4.30
C THR A 102 0.86 -15.48 4.50
N PHE A 103 0.33 -14.48 3.80
CA PHE A 103 0.67 -13.07 3.97
C PHE A 103 -0.37 -12.37 4.86
N CYS A 104 0.06 -11.41 5.66
CA CYS A 104 -0.84 -10.61 6.49
C CYS A 104 -1.64 -9.62 5.63
N ASP A 105 -2.97 -9.63 5.74
CA ASP A 105 -3.84 -8.69 5.00
C ASP A 105 -3.70 -7.23 5.43
N HIS A 106 -3.15 -6.96 6.62
CA HIS A 106 -2.96 -5.59 7.13
C HIS A 106 -1.66 -4.94 6.61
N CYS A 107 -0.54 -5.67 6.66
CA CYS A 107 0.78 -5.12 6.34
C CYS A 107 1.44 -5.75 5.09
N GLY A 108 0.86 -6.82 4.53
CA GLY A 108 1.40 -7.52 3.37
C GLY A 108 2.66 -8.36 3.64
N SER A 109 3.14 -8.40 4.89
CA SER A 109 4.31 -9.19 5.27
C SER A 109 3.97 -10.69 5.31
N LEU A 110 4.94 -11.53 4.94
CA LEU A 110 4.81 -12.98 5.08
C LEU A 110 4.76 -13.35 6.57
N LEU A 111 3.75 -14.14 6.96
CA LEU A 111 3.64 -14.71 8.30
C LEU A 111 4.62 -15.89 8.39
N TRP A 112 5.67 -15.73 9.19
CA TRP A 112 6.76 -16.70 9.31
C TRP A 112 6.65 -17.56 10.57
N GLY A 113 7.03 -18.84 10.46
CA GLY A 113 7.08 -19.79 11.58
C GLY A 113 6.26 -21.06 11.32
N LEU A 114 6.40 -22.07 12.18
CA LEU A 114 5.67 -23.35 12.07
C LEU A 114 4.36 -23.36 12.87
N LEU A 115 4.24 -22.50 13.88
CA LEU A 115 3.09 -22.41 14.80
C LEU A 115 2.83 -20.95 15.15
N ARG A 116 1.57 -20.61 15.40
CA ARG A 116 1.05 -19.31 15.87
C ARG A 116 1.49 -18.13 15.00
N GLN A 117 1.54 -18.35 13.68
CA GLN A 117 2.08 -17.40 12.71
C GLN A 117 1.21 -16.15 12.57
N GLY A 118 -0.10 -16.24 12.87
CA GLY A 118 -0.98 -15.09 12.77
C GLY A 118 -2.32 -15.27 13.48
N LEU A 119 -3.14 -14.24 13.33
CA LEU A 119 -4.49 -14.16 13.86
C LEU A 119 -5.48 -14.36 12.70
N GLN A 120 -6.53 -15.14 12.93
CA GLN A 120 -7.64 -15.32 12.00
C GLN A 120 -8.93 -14.88 12.67
N CYS A 121 -9.76 -14.11 11.97
CA CYS A 121 -11.13 -13.87 12.44
C CYS A 121 -11.93 -15.17 12.36
N LYS A 122 -12.59 -15.56 13.45
CA LYS A 122 -13.62 -16.59 13.43
C LYS A 122 -14.91 -16.05 12.84
#